data_AF-A0AA38MCT0-F1
#
_entry.id   AF-A0AA38MCT0-F1
#
_cell.length_a   1.000
_cell.length_b   1.000
_cell.length_c   1.000
_cell.angle_alpha   90.00
_cell.angle_beta   90.00
_cell.angle_gamma   90.00
#
_symmetry.space_group_name_H-M   'P 1'
#
loop_
_entity.id
_entity.type
_entity.pdbx_description
1 polymer ?
#
loop_
_entity_poly.entity_id
_entity_poly.type
_entity_poly.pdbx_seq_one_letter_code
_entity_poly.pdbx_strand_id
1 'polypeptide(L)'
;MSIKEKMIYSRSEDHIYGLDDVRSKVVGEKPKIANKMLCFVIHGLSTKSTIPAGYYFHASLTTSDFYTLEMDVLRTLTNCRFIVLKLVTDNMSSNTALFKKLCQGSLQNLISHPFLEYIPLFLSSDYCHALKNSRNLFLEHDMCSSEGVISSSYLKEIYDLQKGLPIKPIKYLSKKHLYQSSFEKMNVLRAIQIFCPAVTSSLKFLKDTGDERFMNVDSTISYMKHMYTCPKGIRLYNHHKSS
;
A
#
# COMPACT_ATOMS: atom_id res chain seq x y z
N MET A 1 6.76 -0.36 -11.63
CA MET A 1 5.76 -0.98 -12.54
C MET A 1 6.48 -1.94 -13.47
N SER A 2 5.99 -3.16 -13.70
CA SER A 2 6.61 -4.06 -14.69
C SER A 2 6.21 -3.67 -16.11
N ILE A 3 7.16 -3.74 -17.04
CA ILE A 3 6.94 -3.44 -18.47
C ILE A 3 7.45 -4.62 -19.31
N LYS A 4 6.96 -4.71 -20.55
CA LYS A 4 7.45 -5.71 -21.50
C LYS A 4 8.86 -5.34 -21.95
N GLU A 5 9.80 -6.25 -21.77
CA GLU A 5 11.16 -6.12 -22.30
C GLU A 5 11.10 -6.04 -23.83
N LYS A 6 11.41 -4.87 -24.38
CA LYS A 6 11.41 -4.62 -25.82
C LYS A 6 12.26 -3.40 -26.13
N MET A 7 13.10 -3.51 -27.16
CA MET A 7 13.75 -2.34 -27.76
C MET A 7 12.93 -1.83 -28.95
N ILE A 8 12.79 -0.52 -29.03
CA ILE A 8 12.08 0.14 -30.13
C ILE A 8 12.97 1.27 -30.65
N TYR A 9 13.33 1.23 -31.92
CA TYR A 9 14.02 2.32 -32.57
C TYR A 9 13.01 3.30 -33.18
N SER A 10 13.09 4.57 -32.77
CA SER A 10 12.31 5.68 -33.30
C SER A 10 13.12 6.39 -34.37
N ARG A 11 12.69 6.24 -35.64
CA ARG A 11 13.37 6.88 -36.78
C ARG A 11 13.26 8.40 -36.75
N SER A 12 12.16 8.95 -36.23
CA SER A 12 11.93 10.39 -36.20
C SER A 12 12.83 11.13 -35.22
N GLU A 13 13.24 10.47 -34.15
CA GLU A 13 14.08 11.05 -33.09
C GLU A 13 15.50 10.50 -33.10
N ASP A 14 15.78 9.57 -34.02
CA ASP A 14 17.02 8.79 -34.07
C ASP A 14 17.39 8.21 -32.69
N HIS A 15 16.41 7.59 -32.02
CA HIS A 15 16.53 7.19 -30.61
C HIS A 15 16.08 5.75 -30.38
N ILE A 16 16.79 5.03 -29.49
CA ILE A 16 16.44 3.66 -29.08
C ILE A 16 15.77 3.71 -27.70
N TYR A 17 14.50 3.33 -27.66
CA TYR A 17 13.72 3.17 -26.45
C TYR A 17 13.80 1.75 -25.89
N GLY A 18 13.58 1.63 -24.58
CA GLY A 18 13.47 0.34 -23.87
C GLY A 18 14.78 -0.14 -23.23
N LEU A 19 15.80 0.71 -23.20
CA LEU A 19 17.03 0.50 -22.42
C LEU A 19 16.88 1.04 -20.99
N ASP A 20 17.77 0.62 -20.10
CA ASP A 20 17.86 1.12 -18.72
C ASP A 20 18.37 2.58 -18.71
N ASP A 21 17.53 3.54 -18.35
CA ASP A 21 17.83 4.99 -18.37
C ASP A 21 18.90 5.39 -17.33
N VAL A 22 19.08 4.56 -16.30
CA VAL A 22 19.85 4.88 -15.11
C VAL A 22 21.27 4.35 -15.26
N ARG A 23 21.40 3.09 -15.65
CA ARG A 23 22.69 2.40 -15.74
C ARG A 23 23.31 2.37 -17.12
N SER A 24 22.53 2.52 -18.20
CA SER A 24 23.11 2.53 -19.56
C SER A 24 24.01 3.74 -19.82
N LYS A 25 24.02 4.72 -18.91
CA LYS A 25 24.92 5.89 -18.96
C LYS A 25 26.25 5.67 -18.23
N VAL A 26 26.40 4.55 -17.50
CA VAL A 26 27.63 4.24 -16.77
C VAL A 26 28.66 3.67 -17.74
N VAL A 27 29.80 4.36 -17.88
CA VAL A 27 30.89 3.96 -18.76
C VAL A 27 31.41 2.57 -18.35
N GLY A 28 31.41 1.63 -19.30
CA GLY A 28 31.91 0.27 -19.09
C GLY A 28 30.84 -0.77 -18.73
N GLU A 29 29.59 -0.38 -18.45
CA GLU A 29 28.48 -1.32 -18.33
C GLU A 29 27.83 -1.59 -19.70
N LYS A 30 27.49 -2.86 -19.96
CA LYS A 30 26.71 -3.22 -21.16
C LYS A 30 25.27 -2.72 -21.00
N PRO A 31 24.67 -2.09 -22.04
CA PRO A 31 23.29 -1.63 -21.99
C PRO A 31 22.35 -2.82 -21.76
N LYS A 32 21.41 -2.66 -20.83
CA LYS A 32 20.40 -3.66 -20.48
C LYS A 32 19.03 -3.21 -20.93
N ILE A 33 18.21 -4.15 -21.37
CA ILE A 33 16.81 -3.91 -21.67
C ILE A 33 16.07 -3.71 -20.35
N ALA A 34 15.29 -2.64 -20.27
CA ALA A 34 14.48 -2.34 -19.10
C ALA A 34 13.28 -3.29 -18.99
N ASN A 35 12.98 -3.72 -17.77
CA ASN A 35 11.82 -4.56 -17.46
C ASN A 35 10.89 -3.93 -16.43
N LYS A 36 11.29 -2.78 -15.88
CA LYS A 36 10.52 -1.99 -14.94
C LYS A 36 10.57 -0.51 -15.32
N MET A 37 9.52 0.19 -14.91
CA MET A 37 9.41 1.63 -14.95
C MET A 37 9.15 2.14 -13.53
N LEU A 38 9.99 3.06 -13.07
CA LEU A 38 9.80 3.85 -11.87
C LEU A 38 9.07 5.14 -12.27
N CYS A 39 8.03 5.53 -11.53
CA CYS A 39 7.26 6.74 -11.81
C CYS A 39 7.14 7.58 -10.55
N PHE A 40 7.34 8.89 -10.71
CA PHE A 40 7.11 9.90 -9.70
C PHE A 40 5.85 10.66 -10.08
N VAL A 41 4.87 10.72 -9.18
CA VAL A 41 3.58 11.37 -9.43
C VAL A 41 3.27 12.31 -8.28
N ILE A 42 3.07 13.59 -8.60
CA ILE A 42 2.69 14.61 -7.64
C ILE A 42 1.17 14.64 -7.51
N HIS A 43 0.70 14.73 -6.28
CA HIS A 43 -0.72 14.90 -5.96
C HIS A 43 -0.90 16.21 -5.18
N GLY A 44 -1.87 17.01 -5.62
CA GLY A 44 -2.25 18.24 -4.95
C GLY A 44 -2.83 17.97 -3.56
N LEU A 45 -2.26 18.59 -2.53
CA LEU A 45 -2.79 18.47 -1.17
C LEU A 45 -4.05 19.32 -0.96
N SER A 46 -4.15 20.46 -1.63
CA SER A 46 -5.33 21.35 -1.56
C SER A 46 -6.18 21.31 -2.83
N THR A 47 -5.64 20.77 -3.93
CA THR A 47 -6.27 20.73 -5.26
C THR A 47 -6.48 19.29 -5.72
N LYS A 48 -7.45 19.06 -6.60
CA LYS A 48 -7.66 17.76 -7.28
C LYS A 48 -6.77 17.66 -8.52
N SER A 49 -5.46 17.81 -8.34
CA SER A 49 -4.48 17.73 -9.44
C SER A 49 -3.54 16.55 -9.23
N THR A 50 -3.41 15.73 -10.27
CA THR A 50 -2.42 14.65 -10.35
C THR A 50 -1.54 14.90 -11.56
N ILE A 51 -0.23 14.98 -11.35
CA ILE A 51 0.73 15.34 -12.39
C ILE A 51 1.87 14.32 -12.36
N PRO A 52 2.21 13.65 -13.47
CA PRO A 52 3.45 12.89 -13.57
C PRO A 52 4.65 13.84 -13.47
N ALA A 53 5.50 13.66 -12.46
CA ALA A 53 6.73 14.45 -12.29
C ALA A 53 7.90 13.91 -13.11
N GLY A 54 7.93 12.59 -13.32
CA GLY A 54 8.99 11.93 -14.07
C GLY A 54 8.82 10.43 -14.08
N TYR A 55 9.49 9.78 -15.02
CA TYR A 55 9.58 8.33 -15.10
C TYR A 55 10.95 7.92 -15.59
N TYR A 56 11.37 6.72 -15.18
CA TYR A 56 12.67 6.14 -15.51
C TYR A 56 12.51 4.65 -15.78
N PHE A 57 12.99 4.22 -16.94
CA PHE A 57 13.09 2.81 -17.30
C PHE A 57 14.34 2.20 -16.65
N HIS A 58 14.20 1.01 -16.07
CA HIS A 58 15.31 0.33 -15.43
C HIS A 58 15.16 -1.19 -15.48
N ALA A 59 16.28 -1.91 -15.48
CA ALA A 59 16.33 -3.35 -15.26
C ALA A 59 16.53 -3.66 -13.76
N SER A 60 17.39 -2.89 -13.09
CA SER A 60 17.61 -2.99 -11.65
C SER A 60 18.05 -1.65 -11.07
N LEU A 61 17.52 -1.28 -9.90
CA LEU A 61 17.90 -0.08 -9.17
C LEU A 61 18.57 -0.49 -7.87
N THR A 62 19.76 0.05 -7.59
CA THR A 62 20.27 0.05 -6.21
C THR A 62 19.55 1.11 -5.39
N THR A 63 19.62 0.99 -4.07
CA THR A 63 19.17 2.03 -3.15
C THR A 63 19.88 3.37 -3.41
N SER A 64 21.13 3.35 -3.89
CA SER A 64 21.86 4.56 -4.23
C SER A 64 21.35 5.21 -5.51
N ASP A 65 21.12 4.43 -6.56
CA ASP A 65 20.52 4.91 -7.80
C ASP A 65 19.16 5.56 -7.52
N PHE A 66 18.32 4.87 -6.75
CA PHE A 66 16.98 5.35 -6.42
C PHE A 66 17.03 6.63 -5.57
N TYR A 67 17.91 6.70 -4.58
CA TYR A 67 18.10 7.92 -3.78
C TYR A 67 18.50 9.11 -4.65
N THR A 68 19.40 8.93 -5.62
CA THR A 68 19.80 10.00 -6.55
C THR A 68 18.60 10.49 -7.35
N LEU A 69 17.80 9.58 -7.92
CA LEU A 69 16.60 9.94 -8.67
C LEU A 69 15.57 10.68 -7.81
N GLU A 70 15.33 10.23 -6.58
CA GLU A 70 14.44 10.90 -5.63
C GLU A 70 14.91 12.34 -5.35
N MET A 71 16.21 12.52 -5.09
CA MET A 71 16.80 13.85 -4.86
C MET A 71 16.68 14.76 -6.09
N ASP A 72 16.91 14.24 -7.28
CA ASP A 72 16.81 15.02 -8.53
C ASP A 72 15.37 15.43 -8.81
N VAL A 73 14.39 14.56 -8.58
CA VAL A 73 12.97 14.88 -8.68
C VAL A 73 12.57 15.93 -7.67
N LEU A 74 12.93 15.76 -6.38
CA LEU A 74 12.62 16.75 -5.34
C LEU A 74 13.24 18.12 -5.65
N ARG A 75 14.50 18.15 -6.09
CA ARG A 75 15.17 19.40 -6.49
C ARG A 75 14.46 20.07 -7.66
N THR A 76 14.09 19.30 -8.68
CA THR A 76 13.36 19.81 -9.85
C THR A 76 12.01 20.39 -9.46
N LEU A 77 11.26 19.70 -8.59
CA LEU A 77 9.98 20.19 -8.07
C LEU A 77 10.14 21.48 -7.26
N THR A 78 11.16 21.56 -6.41
CA THR A 78 11.49 22.79 -5.67
C THR A 78 11.80 23.95 -6.61
N ASN A 79 12.61 23.72 -7.66
CA ASN A 79 12.91 24.74 -8.67
C ASN A 79 11.67 25.21 -9.44
N CYS A 80 10.71 24.31 -9.66
CA CYS A 80 9.39 24.62 -10.22
C CYS A 80 8.43 25.27 -9.22
N ARG A 81 8.89 25.64 -8.02
CA ARG A 81 8.12 26.24 -6.92
C ARG A 81 7.05 25.33 -6.30
N PHE A 82 7.16 24.02 -6.48
CA PHE A 82 6.38 23.06 -5.70
C PHE A 82 7.01 22.85 -4.32
N ILE A 83 6.17 22.85 -3.28
CA ILE A 83 6.58 22.49 -1.92
C ILE A 83 6.09 21.06 -1.66
N VAL A 84 7.01 20.11 -1.67
CA VAL A 84 6.71 18.70 -1.41
C VAL A 84 6.72 18.47 0.11
N LEU A 85 5.54 18.28 0.70
CA LEU A 85 5.41 18.05 2.14
C LEU A 85 5.44 16.57 2.51
N LYS A 86 5.17 15.65 1.57
CA LYS A 86 4.98 14.23 1.87
C LYS A 86 5.45 13.34 0.74
N LEU A 87 6.22 12.30 1.09
CA LEU A 87 6.53 11.16 0.23
C LEU A 87 5.66 9.96 0.61
N VAL A 88 5.11 9.31 -0.42
CA VAL A 88 4.32 8.10 -0.28
C VAL A 88 4.87 7.03 -1.21
N THR A 89 5.24 5.89 -0.65
CA THR A 89 5.71 4.73 -1.42
C THR A 89 4.88 3.50 -1.07
N ASP A 90 4.97 2.43 -1.86
CA ASP A 90 4.51 1.13 -1.36
C ASP A 90 5.44 0.59 -0.25
N ASN A 91 5.12 -0.58 0.31
CA ASN A 91 5.90 -1.19 1.39
C ASN A 91 6.91 -2.24 0.90
N MET A 92 7.44 -2.09 -0.33
CA MET A 92 8.47 -2.97 -0.89
C MET A 92 9.83 -2.68 -0.25
N SER A 93 10.68 -3.71 -0.14
CA SER A 93 11.99 -3.62 0.51
C SER A 93 12.90 -2.52 -0.06
N SER A 94 12.84 -2.25 -1.37
CA SER A 94 13.57 -1.16 -2.02
C SER A 94 13.14 0.22 -1.53
N ASN A 95 11.83 0.44 -1.36
CA ASN A 95 11.27 1.69 -0.84
C ASN A 95 11.62 1.87 0.65
N THR A 96 11.54 0.80 1.44
CA THR A 96 11.97 0.83 2.84
C THR A 96 13.47 1.15 2.96
N ALA A 97 14.30 0.62 2.06
CA ALA A 97 15.72 0.93 2.02
C ALA A 97 15.98 2.40 1.62
N LEU A 98 15.21 2.94 0.68
CA LEU A 98 15.25 4.36 0.32
C LEU A 98 14.89 5.24 1.53
N PHE A 99 13.79 4.95 2.23
CA PHE A 99 13.40 5.71 3.43
C PHE A 99 14.45 5.63 4.53
N LYS A 100 15.02 4.45 4.79
CA LYS A 100 16.16 4.34 5.73
C LYS A 100 17.34 5.22 5.31
N LYS A 101 17.64 5.27 4.00
CA LYS A 101 18.72 6.10 3.48
C LYS A 101 18.42 7.60 3.63
N LEU A 102 17.20 8.03 3.35
CA LEU A 102 16.73 9.41 3.59
C LEU A 102 16.86 9.81 5.07
N CYS A 103 16.60 8.87 5.98
CA CYS A 103 16.67 9.10 7.42
C CYS A 103 18.04 8.77 8.04
N GLN A 104 19.10 8.66 7.24
CA GLN A 104 20.48 8.42 7.71
C GLN A 104 20.63 7.13 8.56
N GLY A 105 19.84 6.10 8.25
CA GLY A 105 19.91 4.76 8.86
C GLY A 105 18.80 4.45 9.86
N SER A 106 18.25 5.45 10.55
CA SER A 106 17.14 5.26 11.50
C SER A 106 15.81 5.64 10.87
N LEU A 107 14.90 4.68 10.66
CA LEU A 107 13.65 4.93 9.99
C LEU A 107 12.76 5.87 10.81
N GLN A 108 12.52 7.06 10.28
CA GLN A 108 11.64 8.09 10.86
C GLN A 108 10.48 8.40 9.91
N ASN A 109 9.38 8.89 10.46
CA ASN A 109 8.19 9.33 9.72
C ASN A 109 8.26 10.81 9.31
N LEU A 110 9.25 11.54 9.79
CA LEU A 110 9.44 12.97 9.58
C LEU A 110 10.93 13.24 9.47
N ILE A 111 11.33 13.95 8.40
CA ILE A 111 12.68 14.45 8.21
C ILE A 111 12.64 15.92 7.77
N SER A 112 13.78 16.59 7.78
CA SER A 112 13.90 17.92 7.16
C SER A 112 13.90 17.80 5.64
N HIS A 113 13.22 18.71 4.95
CA HIS A 113 13.22 18.73 3.48
C HIS A 113 14.64 19.02 2.96
N PRO A 114 15.17 18.21 2.03
CA PRO A 114 16.59 18.27 1.63
C PRO A 114 16.98 19.56 0.89
N PHE A 115 16.01 20.30 0.34
CA PHE A 115 16.24 21.53 -0.44
C PHE A 115 15.50 22.77 0.09
N LEU A 116 14.75 22.64 1.18
CA LEU A 116 13.95 23.74 1.75
C LEU A 116 14.14 23.74 3.26
N GLU A 117 14.88 24.74 3.74
CA GLU A 117 15.14 24.89 5.16
C GLU A 117 13.82 25.07 5.94
N TYR A 118 13.74 24.49 7.14
CA TYR A 118 12.58 24.55 8.05
C TYR A 118 11.27 23.92 7.53
N ILE A 119 11.26 23.34 6.32
CA ILE A 119 10.10 22.62 5.81
C ILE A 119 10.18 21.14 6.21
N PRO A 120 9.17 20.60 6.90
CA PRO A 120 9.11 19.17 7.19
C PRO A 120 8.78 18.36 5.94
N LEU A 121 9.38 17.19 5.82
CA LEU A 121 9.05 16.17 4.84
C LEU A 121 8.56 14.91 5.54
N PHE A 122 7.27 14.61 5.39
CA PHE A 122 6.64 13.43 5.97
C PHE A 122 6.88 12.20 5.09
N LEU A 123 7.33 11.11 5.69
CA LEU A 123 7.54 9.83 5.02
C LEU A 123 6.46 8.84 5.46
N SER A 124 5.81 8.20 4.50
CA SER A 124 4.79 7.20 4.81
C SER A 124 4.66 6.13 3.73
N SER A 125 4.28 4.93 4.13
CA SER A 125 3.89 3.88 3.20
C SER A 125 2.41 4.02 2.81
N ASP A 126 2.04 3.52 1.63
CA ASP A 126 0.65 3.43 1.19
C ASP A 126 -0.15 2.53 2.13
N TYR A 127 -1.13 3.13 2.78
CA TYR A 127 -2.03 2.46 3.71
C TYR A 127 -2.81 1.31 3.06
N CYS A 128 -3.11 1.39 1.75
CA CYS A 128 -3.81 0.33 1.04
C CYS A 128 -2.99 -0.96 1.06
N HIS A 129 -1.67 -0.85 0.90
CA HIS A 129 -0.76 -1.99 0.98
C HIS A 129 -0.64 -2.51 2.42
N ALA A 130 -0.52 -1.61 3.41
CA ALA A 130 -0.51 -2.00 4.81
C ALA A 130 -1.76 -2.80 5.20
N LEU A 131 -2.95 -2.31 4.82
CA LEU A 131 -4.22 -2.99 5.10
C LEU A 131 -4.32 -4.37 4.42
N LYS A 132 -3.91 -4.46 3.15
CA LYS A 132 -3.86 -5.76 2.43
C LYS A 132 -2.93 -6.75 3.12
N ASN A 133 -1.77 -6.29 3.60
CA ASN A 133 -0.81 -7.13 4.30
C ASN A 133 -1.36 -7.59 5.66
N SER A 134 -1.94 -6.69 6.46
CA SER A 134 -2.58 -7.04 7.73
C SER A 134 -3.72 -8.04 7.53
N ARG A 135 -4.51 -7.86 6.46
CA ARG A 135 -5.56 -8.79 6.09
C ARG A 135 -5.01 -10.16 5.69
N ASN A 136 -3.92 -10.23 4.93
CA ASN A 136 -3.30 -11.50 4.56
C ASN A 136 -2.77 -12.21 5.81
N LEU A 137 -2.05 -11.49 6.67
CA LEU A 137 -1.55 -12.01 7.95
C LEU A 137 -2.68 -12.61 8.79
N PHE A 138 -3.78 -11.86 8.95
CA PHE A 138 -4.96 -12.32 9.70
C PHE A 138 -5.62 -13.58 9.13
N LEU A 139 -5.62 -13.76 7.80
CA LEU A 139 -6.23 -14.93 7.17
C LEU A 139 -5.32 -16.16 7.16
N GLU A 140 -4.00 -15.94 7.15
CA GLU A 140 -2.98 -17.00 7.05
C GLU A 140 -2.53 -17.51 8.43
N HIS A 141 -2.59 -16.66 9.45
CA HIS A 141 -2.06 -16.94 10.78
C HIS A 141 -2.99 -16.49 11.91
N ASP A 142 -3.00 -17.27 12.98
CA ASP A 142 -3.52 -16.80 14.27
C ASP A 142 -2.49 -15.87 14.91
N MET A 143 -2.98 -14.79 15.52
CA MET A 143 -2.16 -13.82 16.25
C MET A 143 -2.54 -13.83 17.72
N CYS A 144 -1.66 -13.38 18.60
CA CYS A 144 -1.95 -13.25 20.02
C CYS A 144 -1.98 -11.77 20.43
N SER A 145 -2.92 -11.44 21.29
CA SER A 145 -2.98 -10.18 22.02
C SER A 145 -2.95 -10.46 23.53
N SER A 146 -2.82 -9.42 24.35
CA SER A 146 -2.99 -9.54 25.80
C SER A 146 -4.37 -10.06 26.21
N GLU A 147 -5.37 -9.92 25.34
CA GLU A 147 -6.76 -10.28 25.59
C GLU A 147 -7.12 -11.70 25.11
N GLY A 148 -6.22 -12.37 24.37
CA GLY A 148 -6.48 -13.69 23.78
C GLY A 148 -6.08 -13.80 22.31
N VAL A 149 -6.56 -14.88 21.67
CA VAL A 149 -6.21 -15.26 20.30
C VAL A 149 -7.07 -14.50 19.29
N ILE A 150 -6.41 -13.92 18.30
CA ILE A 150 -7.01 -13.29 17.13
C ILE A 150 -6.95 -14.30 15.99
N SER A 151 -8.10 -14.76 15.51
CA SER A 151 -8.17 -15.80 14.48
C SER A 151 -9.20 -15.48 13.40
N SER A 152 -8.87 -15.81 12.15
CA SER A 152 -9.83 -15.75 11.05
C SER A 152 -10.75 -16.98 10.97
N SER A 153 -10.54 -18.00 11.82
CA SER A 153 -11.40 -19.19 11.91
C SER A 153 -12.86 -18.82 12.17
N TYR A 154 -13.12 -17.84 13.05
CA TYR A 154 -14.47 -17.35 13.33
C TYR A 154 -15.19 -16.82 12.08
N LEU A 155 -14.46 -16.24 11.11
CA LEU A 155 -15.07 -15.77 9.85
C LEU A 155 -15.41 -16.94 8.91
N LYS A 156 -14.63 -18.03 8.96
CA LYS A 156 -14.93 -19.27 8.22
C LYS A 156 -16.20 -19.91 8.80
N GLU A 157 -16.31 -19.98 10.12
CA GLU A 157 -17.51 -20.46 10.82
C GLU A 157 -18.76 -19.64 10.45
N ILE A 158 -18.68 -18.30 10.48
CA ILE A 158 -19.80 -17.45 10.02
C ILE A 158 -20.14 -17.74 8.56
N TYR A 159 -19.14 -17.86 7.69
CA TYR A 159 -19.34 -18.13 6.27
C TYR A 159 -20.04 -19.46 6.02
N ASP A 160 -19.77 -20.48 6.84
CA ASP A 160 -20.42 -21.78 6.74
C ASP A 160 -21.84 -21.74 7.33
N LEU A 161 -22.03 -21.09 8.48
CA LEU A 161 -23.35 -20.88 9.08
C LEU A 161 -24.33 -20.18 8.15
N GLN A 162 -23.89 -19.10 7.49
CA GLN A 162 -24.75 -18.32 6.59
C GLN A 162 -25.16 -19.06 5.30
N LYS A 163 -24.59 -20.24 5.00
CA LYS A 163 -25.01 -21.05 3.83
C LYS A 163 -26.41 -21.64 4.00
N GLY A 164 -26.78 -21.99 5.23
CA GLY A 164 -28.07 -22.58 5.57
C GLY A 164 -29.17 -21.56 5.90
N LEU A 165 -28.84 -20.27 5.96
CA LEU A 165 -29.78 -19.23 6.40
C LEU A 165 -30.53 -18.60 5.21
N PRO A 166 -31.85 -18.39 5.32
CA PRO A 166 -32.62 -17.68 4.30
C PRO A 166 -32.18 -16.20 4.17
N ILE A 167 -31.74 -15.60 5.29
CA ILE A 167 -31.23 -14.23 5.34
C ILE A 167 -29.81 -14.27 5.89
N LYS A 168 -28.85 -13.84 5.07
CA LYS A 168 -27.44 -13.81 5.45
C LYS A 168 -27.14 -12.57 6.28
N PRO A 169 -26.52 -12.70 7.47
CA PRO A 169 -26.15 -11.56 8.29
C PRO A 169 -25.08 -10.69 7.59
N ILE A 170 -24.20 -11.30 6.79
CA ILE A 170 -23.15 -10.61 6.03
C ILE A 170 -23.26 -10.93 4.54
N LYS A 171 -24.12 -10.20 3.83
CA LYS A 171 -24.45 -10.46 2.41
C LYS A 171 -23.25 -10.50 1.46
N TYR A 172 -22.22 -9.69 1.72
CA TYR A 172 -21.05 -9.59 0.85
C TYR A 172 -19.94 -10.59 1.20
N LEU A 173 -20.01 -11.31 2.33
CA LEU A 173 -18.98 -12.28 2.71
C LEU A 173 -19.05 -13.48 1.78
N SER A 174 -17.95 -13.74 1.07
CA SER A 174 -17.86 -14.73 0.00
C SER A 174 -16.60 -15.57 0.14
N LYS A 175 -16.52 -16.73 -0.52
CA LYS A 175 -15.28 -17.55 -0.59
C LYS A 175 -14.03 -16.72 -0.93
N LYS A 176 -14.14 -15.78 -1.88
CA LYS A 176 -13.08 -14.85 -2.30
C LYS A 176 -12.57 -13.88 -1.21
N HIS A 177 -13.29 -13.72 -0.11
CA HIS A 177 -12.82 -12.94 1.04
C HIS A 177 -11.88 -13.78 1.92
N LEU A 178 -12.20 -15.06 2.13
CA LEU A 178 -11.50 -15.92 3.08
C LEU A 178 -10.38 -16.75 2.43
N TYR A 179 -10.60 -17.20 1.20
CA TYR A 179 -9.69 -18.05 0.44
C TYR A 179 -9.27 -17.31 -0.82
N GLN A 180 -8.14 -16.61 -0.74
CA GLN A 180 -7.72 -15.64 -1.75
C GLN A 180 -6.71 -16.23 -2.73
N SER A 181 -6.91 -15.99 -4.02
CA SER A 181 -5.83 -16.13 -5.00
C SER A 181 -4.99 -14.86 -5.04
N SER A 182 -3.91 -14.87 -5.83
CA SER A 182 -3.06 -13.69 -6.07
C SER A 182 -3.85 -12.45 -6.50
N PHE A 183 -4.94 -12.62 -7.25
CA PHE A 183 -5.81 -11.50 -7.66
C PHE A 183 -6.61 -10.92 -6.49
N GLU A 184 -7.22 -11.76 -5.65
CA GLU A 184 -7.98 -11.30 -4.48
C GLU A 184 -7.08 -10.67 -3.40
N LYS A 185 -5.81 -11.12 -3.31
CA LYS A 185 -4.82 -10.48 -2.43
C LYS A 185 -4.58 -9.01 -2.78
N MET A 186 -4.77 -8.60 -4.03
CA MET A 186 -4.57 -7.21 -4.46
C MET A 186 -5.80 -6.30 -4.27
N ASN A 187 -6.98 -6.86 -3.99
CA ASN A 187 -8.21 -6.09 -3.89
C ASN A 187 -8.38 -5.42 -2.51
N VAL A 188 -8.25 -4.08 -2.48
CA VAL A 188 -8.35 -3.27 -1.26
C VAL A 188 -9.76 -3.27 -0.67
N LEU A 189 -10.81 -3.26 -1.52
CA LEU A 189 -12.20 -3.26 -1.04
C LEU A 189 -12.50 -4.52 -0.23
N ARG A 190 -12.09 -5.70 -0.72
CA ARG A 190 -12.23 -6.96 0.01
C ARG A 190 -11.46 -6.95 1.33
N ALA A 191 -10.29 -6.31 1.35
CA ALA A 191 -9.51 -6.19 2.58
C ALA A 191 -10.24 -5.35 3.65
N ILE A 192 -10.85 -4.22 3.25
CA ILE A 192 -11.68 -3.39 4.14
C ILE A 192 -12.91 -4.17 4.63
N GLN A 193 -13.60 -4.87 3.71
CA GLN A 193 -14.87 -5.56 4.00
C GLN A 193 -14.76 -6.64 5.08
N ILE A 194 -13.60 -7.28 5.21
CA ILE A 194 -13.34 -8.26 6.27
C ILE A 194 -13.44 -7.61 7.65
N PHE A 195 -12.95 -6.39 7.80
CA PHE A 195 -12.93 -5.67 9.08
C PHE A 195 -14.19 -4.85 9.36
N CYS A 196 -15.16 -4.84 8.44
CA CYS A 196 -16.34 -3.99 8.56
C CYS A 196 -17.20 -4.26 9.81
N PRO A 197 -17.96 -3.25 10.30
CA PRO A 197 -18.84 -3.37 11.45
C PRO A 197 -19.85 -4.50 11.33
N ALA A 198 -20.40 -4.74 10.13
CA ALA A 198 -21.33 -5.84 9.93
C ALA A 198 -20.72 -7.20 10.35
N VAL A 199 -19.44 -7.44 10.07
CA VAL A 199 -18.75 -8.68 10.47
C VAL A 199 -18.57 -8.74 11.98
N THR A 200 -18.05 -7.67 12.58
CA THR A 200 -17.83 -7.61 14.03
C THR A 200 -19.12 -7.65 14.84
N SER A 201 -20.20 -7.07 14.34
CA SER A 201 -21.54 -7.16 14.92
C SER A 201 -22.10 -8.57 14.83
N SER A 202 -21.90 -9.30 13.72
CA SER A 202 -22.32 -10.71 13.62
C SER A 202 -21.55 -11.60 14.59
N LEU A 203 -20.23 -11.42 14.70
CA LEU A 203 -19.40 -12.15 15.67
C LEU A 203 -19.88 -11.89 17.11
N LYS A 204 -20.12 -10.61 17.44
CA LYS A 204 -20.62 -10.23 18.76
C LYS A 204 -21.98 -10.85 19.05
N PHE A 205 -22.90 -10.78 18.10
CA PHE A 205 -24.24 -11.37 18.23
C PHE A 205 -24.17 -12.87 18.53
N LEU A 206 -23.35 -13.63 17.80
CA LEU A 206 -23.22 -15.09 18.00
C LEU A 206 -22.65 -15.44 19.37
N LYS A 207 -21.68 -14.66 19.86
CA LYS A 207 -21.20 -14.75 21.24
C LYS A 207 -22.32 -14.45 22.23
N ASP A 208 -23.03 -13.33 22.07
CA ASP A 208 -24.08 -12.89 23.00
C ASP A 208 -25.27 -13.88 23.05
N THR A 209 -25.50 -14.64 21.98
CA THR A 209 -26.48 -15.74 21.95
C THR A 209 -26.00 -17.06 22.56
N GLY A 210 -24.73 -17.13 23.01
CA GLY A 210 -24.16 -18.30 23.66
C GLY A 210 -23.69 -19.40 22.72
N ASP A 211 -23.37 -19.09 21.46
CA ASP A 211 -22.77 -20.09 20.55
C ASP A 211 -21.33 -20.39 20.99
N GLU A 212 -21.09 -21.64 21.41
CA GLU A 212 -19.82 -22.09 21.97
C GLU A 212 -18.61 -21.80 21.07
N ARG A 213 -18.81 -21.81 19.74
CA ARG A 213 -17.76 -21.54 18.76
C ARG A 213 -17.23 -20.11 18.82
N PHE A 214 -17.99 -19.18 19.42
CA PHE A 214 -17.68 -17.75 19.42
C PHE A 214 -17.40 -17.19 20.82
N MET A 215 -17.34 -18.02 21.86
CA MET A 215 -17.14 -17.55 23.24
C MET A 215 -15.85 -16.75 23.44
N ASN A 216 -14.78 -17.10 22.71
CA ASN A 216 -13.45 -16.47 22.83
C ASN A 216 -13.17 -15.45 21.71
N VAL A 217 -14.20 -14.91 21.05
CA VAL A 217 -14.05 -14.06 19.85
C VAL A 217 -13.61 -12.61 20.15
N ASP A 218 -13.58 -12.19 21.41
CA ASP A 218 -13.43 -10.77 21.80
C ASP A 218 -12.16 -10.11 21.24
N SER A 219 -11.01 -10.78 21.36
CA SER A 219 -9.75 -10.25 20.84
C SER A 219 -9.81 -10.05 19.33
N THR A 220 -10.47 -10.97 18.62
CA THR A 220 -10.70 -10.86 17.18
C THR A 220 -11.59 -9.66 16.85
N ILE A 221 -12.71 -9.48 17.58
CA ILE A 221 -13.59 -8.31 17.41
C ILE A 221 -12.83 -7.00 17.67
N SER A 222 -12.06 -6.95 18.75
CA SER A 222 -11.25 -5.79 19.13
C SER A 222 -10.27 -5.46 18.02
N TYR A 223 -9.48 -6.43 17.56
CA TYR A 223 -8.54 -6.26 16.45
C TYR A 223 -9.23 -5.74 15.18
N MET A 224 -10.35 -6.35 14.76
CA MET A 224 -11.06 -5.97 13.54
C MET A 224 -11.61 -4.53 13.64
N LYS A 225 -12.11 -4.10 14.80
CA LYS A 225 -12.56 -2.72 15.03
C LYS A 225 -11.40 -1.71 14.92
N HIS A 226 -10.23 -2.03 15.47
CA HIS A 226 -9.03 -1.20 15.32
C HIS A 226 -8.59 -1.10 13.86
N MET A 227 -8.57 -2.23 13.14
CA MET A 227 -8.22 -2.27 11.72
C MET A 227 -9.21 -1.51 10.83
N TYR A 228 -10.48 -1.41 11.22
CA TYR A 228 -11.50 -0.69 10.46
C TYR A 228 -11.57 0.81 10.74
N THR A 229 -11.21 1.23 11.96
CA THR A 229 -11.16 2.66 12.33
C THR A 229 -9.99 3.39 11.67
N CYS A 230 -8.84 2.72 11.50
CA CYS A 230 -7.67 3.28 10.82
C CYS A 230 -7.97 3.80 9.39
N PRO A 231 -8.63 3.03 8.49
CA PRO A 231 -9.07 3.51 7.19
C PRO A 231 -10.07 4.65 7.25
N LYS A 232 -10.96 4.73 8.26
CA LYS A 232 -11.94 5.83 8.36
C LYS A 232 -11.26 7.18 8.59
N GLY A 233 -10.25 7.24 9.45
CA GLY A 233 -9.44 8.46 9.62
C GLY A 233 -8.76 8.90 8.33
N ILE A 234 -8.29 7.95 7.52
CA ILE A 234 -7.62 8.20 6.23
C ILE A 234 -8.62 8.55 5.11
N ARG A 235 -9.81 7.93 5.10
CA ARG A 235 -10.86 8.14 4.07
C ARG A 235 -11.68 9.42 4.30
N LEU A 236 -11.87 9.84 5.56
CA LEU A 236 -12.51 11.12 5.88
C LEU A 236 -11.71 12.30 5.29
N TYR A 237 -10.39 12.17 5.19
CA TYR A 237 -9.53 13.13 4.47
C TYR A 237 -9.82 13.21 2.96
N ASN A 238 -10.31 12.13 2.34
CA ASN A 238 -10.61 12.07 0.91
C ASN A 238 -12.06 12.46 0.59
N HIS A 239 -13.01 12.28 1.50
CA HIS A 239 -14.42 12.61 1.28
C HIS A 239 -14.80 14.05 1.67
N HIS A 240 -14.04 14.73 2.54
CA HIS A 240 -14.24 16.18 2.77
C HIS A 240 -13.82 17.07 1.58
N LYS A 241 -13.34 16.47 0.48
CA LYS A 241 -13.06 17.15 -0.80
C LYS A 241 -14.14 16.92 -1.87
N SER A 242 -15.27 16.31 -1.52
CA SER A 242 -16.39 16.03 -2.45
C SER A 242 -17.69 16.78 -2.12
N SER A 243 -17.59 17.89 -1.40
CA SER A 243 -18.68 18.86 -1.20
C SER A 243 -18.17 20.26 -1.49
#